data_AF-A0A1D2QES7-F1
#
_entry.id   AF-A0A1D2QES7-F1
#
_cell.length_a   1.000
_cell.length_b   1.000
_cell.length_c   1.000
_cell.angle_alpha   90.00
_cell.angle_beta   90.00
_cell.angle_gamma   90.00
#
_symmetry.space_group_name_H-M   'P 1'
#
loop_
_entity.id
_entity.type
_entity.pdbx_description
1 polymer ?
#
loop_
_entity_poly.entity_id
_entity_poly.type
_entity_poly.pdbx_seq_one_letter_code
_entity_poly.pdbx_strand_id
1 'polypeptide(L)'
;MFQAQLPLFGEIGKLEQFIFLCLMLFPLYYLLPPIPHRVWDALPGTVLTASGWIVLEFGFGIYTQYFSNVSVFGVFGTFIIFILWLYFVGLLILLGACLNAVLSSGDSSSGSSV
;
A
#
# COMPACT_ATOMS: atom_id res chain seq x y z
N MET A 1 30.84 -9.22 21.43
CA MET A 1 31.37 -7.99 20.82
C MET A 1 30.23 -7.25 20.15
N PHE A 2 29.93 -6.04 20.63
CA PHE A 2 29.06 -4.98 20.08
C PHE A 2 27.81 -5.39 19.25
N GLN A 3 26.80 -5.96 19.91
CA GLN A 3 25.41 -5.91 19.46
C GLN A 3 24.78 -4.65 20.07
N ALA A 4 25.26 -3.47 19.68
CA ALA A 4 24.46 -2.26 19.86
C ALA A 4 23.34 -2.35 18.82
N GLN A 5 22.28 -3.08 19.18
CA GLN A 5 21.02 -3.11 18.46
C GLN A 5 20.43 -1.71 18.60
N LEU A 6 20.94 -0.78 17.80
CA LEU A 6 20.47 0.59 17.77
C LEU A 6 18.98 0.53 17.43
N PRO A 7 18.09 1.06 18.28
CA PRO A 7 16.66 1.13 18.00
C PRO A 7 16.32 1.94 16.73
N LEU A 8 17.31 2.62 16.13
CA LEU A 8 17.19 3.22 14.80
C LEU A 8 16.98 2.20 13.67
N PHE A 9 17.51 0.97 13.75
CA PHE A 9 17.39 0.01 12.63
C PHE A 9 15.94 -0.44 12.38
N GLY A 10 15.10 -0.50 13.42
CA GLY A 10 13.68 -0.82 13.27
C GLY A 10 12.87 0.30 12.62
N GLU A 11 13.26 1.55 12.83
CA GLU A 11 12.60 2.71 12.23
C GLU A 11 13.13 3.01 10.81
N ILE A 12 14.42 2.77 10.56
CA ILE A 12 15.02 2.82 9.21
C ILE A 12 14.35 1.78 8.29
N GLY A 13 14.06 0.58 8.80
CA GLY A 13 13.40 -0.48 8.02
C GLY A 13 12.01 -0.10 7.53
N LYS A 14 11.23 0.68 8.31
CA LYS A 14 9.90 1.16 7.87
C LYS A 14 10.02 2.19 6.76
N LEU A 15 11.02 3.06 6.83
CA LEU A 15 11.26 4.07 5.79
C LEU A 15 11.76 3.43 4.50
N GLU A 16 12.70 2.50 4.61
CA GLU A 16 13.18 1.67 3.49
C GLU A 16 12.01 0.99 2.78
N GLN A 17 11.13 0.36 3.55
CA GLN A 17 9.96 -0.32 3.02
C GLN A 17 8.98 0.63 2.36
N PHE A 18 8.72 1.80 2.96
CA PHE A 18 7.87 2.82 2.35
C PHE A 18 8.43 3.32 1.02
N ILE A 19 9.76 3.57 0.95
CA ILE A 19 10.44 4.00 -0.27
C ILE A 19 10.35 2.91 -1.34
N PHE A 20 10.62 1.65 -0.97
CA PHE A 20 10.52 0.52 -1.89
C PHE A 20 9.11 0.38 -2.45
N LEU A 21 8.09 0.49 -1.58
CA LEU A 21 6.69 0.40 -2.01
C LEU A 21 6.31 1.54 -2.96
N CYS A 22 6.73 2.77 -2.65
CA CYS A 22 6.53 3.91 -3.55
C CYS A 22 7.20 3.67 -4.91
N LEU A 23 8.44 3.17 -4.92
CA LEU A 23 9.17 2.89 -6.16
C LEU A 23 8.50 1.79 -7.00
N MET A 24 7.88 0.81 -6.37
CA MET A 24 7.18 -0.30 -7.05
C MET A 24 5.77 0.08 -7.52
N LEU A 25 5.03 0.87 -6.74
CA LEU A 25 3.66 1.32 -7.08
C LEU A 25 3.64 2.49 -8.06
N PHE A 26 4.64 3.37 -8.04
CA PHE A 26 4.70 4.51 -8.95
C PHE A 26 4.56 4.11 -10.43
N PRO A 27 5.33 3.13 -10.97
CA PRO A 27 5.13 2.68 -12.35
C PRO A 27 3.77 2.04 -12.56
N LEU A 28 3.20 1.36 -11.55
CA LEU A 28 1.84 0.82 -11.65
C LEU A 28 0.82 1.94 -11.87
N TYR A 29 0.92 3.06 -11.13
CA TYR A 29 0.00 4.19 -11.28
C TYR A 29 0.30 5.09 -12.48
N TYR A 30 1.53 5.09 -12.98
CA TYR A 30 1.93 5.90 -14.13
C TYR A 30 1.66 5.20 -15.47
N LEU A 31 1.83 3.88 -15.55
CA LEU A 31 1.65 3.13 -16.81
C LEU A 31 0.21 2.65 -17.06
N LEU A 32 -0.60 2.46 -16.02
CA LEU A 32 -1.97 1.95 -16.19
C LEU A 32 -2.94 2.91 -16.88
N PRO A 33 -2.94 4.23 -16.60
CA PRO A 33 -4.00 5.08 -17.11
C PRO A 33 -3.66 5.58 -18.54
N PRO A 34 -4.55 5.36 -19.54
CA PRO A 34 -4.31 5.71 -20.95
C PRO A 34 -4.33 7.21 -21.30
N ILE A 35 -4.14 8.11 -20.35
CA ILE A 35 -4.28 9.57 -20.54
C ILE A 35 -2.96 10.23 -20.10
N PRO A 36 -2.44 11.26 -20.79
CA PRO A 36 -1.27 11.97 -20.29
C PRO A 36 -1.61 12.72 -18.99
N HIS A 37 -0.99 12.35 -17.87
CA HIS A 37 -1.11 13.02 -16.58
C HIS A 37 0.23 13.57 -16.12
N ARG A 38 0.22 14.56 -15.22
CA ARG A 38 1.45 15.03 -14.60
C ARG A 38 1.88 14.00 -13.55
N VAL A 39 3.18 13.77 -13.43
CA VAL A 39 3.76 12.86 -12.41
C VAL A 39 3.34 13.17 -10.97
N TRP A 40 2.89 14.40 -10.71
CA TRP A 40 2.36 14.84 -9.42
C TRP A 40 0.97 14.28 -9.11
N ASP A 41 0.19 13.93 -10.13
CA ASP A 41 -1.19 13.42 -9.98
C ASP A 41 -1.20 11.96 -9.47
N ALA A 42 -0.09 11.24 -9.63
CA ALA A 42 0.05 9.86 -9.17
C ALA A 42 0.52 9.73 -7.70
N LEU A 43 1.08 10.80 -7.14
CA LEU A 43 1.58 10.82 -5.75
C LEU A 43 0.50 10.60 -4.68
N PRO A 44 -0.69 11.25 -4.72
CA PRO A 44 -1.68 11.09 -3.65
C PRO A 44 -2.15 9.64 -3.47
N GLY A 45 -2.44 8.94 -4.57
CA GLY A 45 -2.79 7.51 -4.55
C GLY A 45 -1.64 6.62 -4.10
N THR A 46 -0.40 6.93 -4.52
CA THR A 46 0.79 6.19 -4.07
C THR A 46 0.98 6.30 -2.55
N VAL A 47 0.86 7.51 -2.00
CA VAL A 47 0.96 7.74 -0.56
C VAL A 47 -0.18 7.05 0.20
N LEU A 48 -1.41 7.11 -0.31
CA LEU A 48 -2.54 6.44 0.30
C LEU A 48 -2.30 4.92 0.36
N THR A 49 -1.95 4.29 -0.75
CA THR A 49 -1.74 2.85 -0.81
C THR A 49 -0.55 2.42 0.05
N ALA A 50 0.54 3.20 0.07
CA ALA A 50 1.69 2.93 0.94
C ALA A 50 1.36 3.08 2.43
N SER A 51 0.56 4.07 2.82
CA SER A 51 0.08 4.21 4.19
C SER A 51 -0.83 3.04 4.59
N GLY A 52 -1.73 2.63 3.69
CA GLY A 52 -2.61 1.50 3.88
C GLY A 52 -1.86 0.18 4.02
N TRP A 53 -0.73 0.03 3.30
CA TRP A 53 0.13 -1.15 3.42
C TRP A 53 0.71 -1.29 4.82
N ILE A 54 1.23 -0.20 5.39
CA ILE A 54 1.76 -0.20 6.77
C ILE A 54 0.67 -0.56 7.78
N VAL A 55 -0.54 -0.01 7.60
CA VAL A 55 -1.70 -0.34 8.44
C VAL A 55 -2.07 -1.82 8.31
N LEU A 56 -2.02 -2.35 7.09
CA LEU A 56 -2.31 -3.75 6.81
C LEU A 56 -1.31 -4.68 7.51
N GLU A 57 -0.02 -4.36 7.47
CA GLU A 57 1.03 -5.12 8.17
C GLU A 57 0.82 -5.11 9.69
N PHE A 58 0.50 -3.95 10.25
CA PHE A 58 0.19 -3.84 11.67
C PHE A 58 -1.04 -4.68 12.04
N GLY A 59 -2.11 -4.59 11.24
CA GLY A 59 -3.32 -5.39 11.41
C GLY A 59 -3.06 -6.89 11.31
N PHE A 60 -2.18 -7.31 10.39
CA PHE A 60 -1.78 -8.70 10.22
C PHE A 60 -0.92 -9.20 11.38
N GLY A 61 -0.04 -8.35 11.93
CA GLY A 61 0.72 -8.62 13.14
C GLY A 61 -0.20 -8.88 14.34
N ILE A 62 -1.25 -8.06 14.50
CA ILE A 62 -2.30 -8.28 15.51
C ILE A 62 -3.01 -9.61 15.24
N TYR A 63 -3.50 -9.83 14.02
CA TYR A 63 -4.23 -11.05 13.66
C TYR A 63 -3.42 -12.32 13.99
N THR A 64 -2.15 -12.37 13.59
CA THR A 64 -1.29 -13.51 13.87
C THR A 64 -1.01 -13.71 15.36
N GLN A 65 -0.91 -12.64 16.16
CA GLN A 65 -0.74 -12.77 17.61
C GLN A 65 -1.97 -13.39 18.30
N TYR A 66 -3.18 -12.91 17.98
CA TYR A 66 -4.41 -13.38 18.62
C TYR A 66 -4.89 -14.73 18.07
N PHE A 67 -4.64 -15.00 16.79
CA PHE A 67 -5.17 -16.17 16.11
C PHE A 67 -4.11 -17.24 15.82
N SER A 68 -2.83 -17.12 16.22
CA SER A 68 -1.78 -18.13 15.94
C SER A 68 -2.12 -19.58 16.32
N ASN A 69 -3.11 -19.81 17.19
CA ASN A 69 -3.66 -21.13 17.49
C ASN A 69 -4.69 -21.62 16.43
N VAL A 70 -4.44 -21.39 15.14
CA VAL A 70 -5.27 -21.93 14.03
C VAL A 70 -4.97 -23.41 13.73
N SER A 71 -4.61 -24.22 14.73
CA SER A 71 -4.39 -25.66 14.55
C SER A 71 -5.64 -26.39 14.00
N VAL A 72 -6.81 -25.77 14.09
CA VAL A 72 -8.10 -26.28 13.59
C VAL A 72 -8.19 -26.32 12.06
N PHE A 73 -7.51 -25.43 11.33
CA PHE A 73 -7.65 -25.33 9.86
C PHE A 73 -6.39 -25.77 9.09
N GLY A 74 -5.29 -26.07 9.77
CA GLY A 74 -4.05 -26.54 9.15
C GLY A 74 -3.57 -25.64 8.01
N VAL A 75 -3.07 -26.25 6.92
CA VAL A 75 -2.58 -25.55 5.72
C VAL A 75 -3.66 -24.68 5.05
N PHE A 76 -4.94 -25.07 5.12
CA PHE A 76 -6.04 -24.27 4.55
C PHE A 76 -6.20 -22.92 5.26
N GLY A 77 -5.95 -22.86 6.57
CA GLY A 77 -5.93 -21.61 7.32
C GLY A 77 -4.93 -20.62 6.74
N THR A 78 -3.70 -21.09 6.48
CA THR A 78 -2.64 -20.27 5.86
C THR A 78 -3.06 -19.72 4.50
N PHE A 79 -3.69 -20.54 3.64
CA PHE A 79 -4.16 -20.08 2.33
C PHE A 79 -5.26 -19.03 2.44
N ILE A 80 -6.24 -19.22 3.32
CA ILE A 80 -7.34 -18.26 3.52
C ILE A 80 -6.78 -16.91 3.99
N ILE A 81 -5.86 -16.95 4.96
CA ILE A 81 -5.18 -15.77 5.50
C ILE A 81 -4.36 -15.06 4.42
N PHE A 82 -3.67 -15.83 3.56
CA PHE A 82 -2.93 -15.29 2.44
C PHE A 82 -3.83 -14.64 1.38
N ILE A 83 -4.95 -15.28 1.04
CA ILE A 83 -5.93 -14.71 0.08
C ILE A 83 -6.58 -13.45 0.67
N LEU A 84 -6.90 -13.44 1.98
CA LEU A 84 -7.42 -12.27 2.67
C LEU A 84 -6.41 -11.12 2.64
N TRP A 85 -5.14 -11.43 2.84
CA TRP A 85 -4.06 -10.45 2.69
C TRP A 85 -4.01 -9.86 1.27
N LEU A 86 -4.00 -10.73 0.24
CA LEU A 86 -4.03 -10.30 -1.16
C LEU A 86 -5.27 -9.46 -1.49
N TYR A 87 -6.42 -9.79 -0.90
CA TYR A 87 -7.66 -9.03 -1.07
C TYR A 87 -7.51 -7.59 -0.55
N PHE A 88 -6.95 -7.41 0.64
CA PHE A 88 -6.70 -6.07 1.18
C PHE A 88 -5.66 -5.30 0.38
N VAL A 89 -4.58 -5.95 -0.05
CA VAL A 89 -3.59 -5.34 -0.96
C VAL A 89 -4.26 -4.83 -2.23
N GLY A 90 -5.09 -5.66 -2.86
CA GLY A 90 -5.86 -5.28 -4.05
C GLY A 90 -6.80 -4.10 -3.79
N LEU A 91 -7.50 -4.10 -2.66
CA LEU A 91 -8.36 -2.97 -2.25
C LEU A 91 -7.57 -1.66 -2.09
N LEU A 92 -6.40 -1.71 -1.45
CA LEU A 92 -5.56 -0.52 -1.28
C LEU A 92 -5.07 0.04 -2.61
N ILE A 93 -4.71 -0.85 -3.55
CA ILE A 93 -4.29 -0.44 -4.89
C ILE A 93 -5.46 0.22 -5.63
N LEU A 94 -6.64 -0.40 -5.61
CA LEU A 94 -7.85 0.14 -6.24
C LEU A 94 -8.27 1.47 -5.63
N LEU A 95 -8.17 1.63 -4.32
CA LEU A 95 -8.51 2.87 -3.62
C LEU A 95 -7.55 4.00 -4.01
N GLY A 96 -6.24 3.73 -4.09
CA GLY A 96 -5.25 4.69 -4.58
C GLY A 96 -5.50 5.07 -6.05
N ALA A 97 -5.88 4.11 -6.89
CA ALA A 97 -6.22 4.37 -8.29
C ALA A 97 -7.46 5.28 -8.40
N CYS A 98 -8.51 4.98 -7.63
CA CYS A 98 -9.73 5.76 -7.58
C CYS A 98 -9.47 7.20 -7.12
N LEU A 99 -8.64 7.38 -6.08
CA LEU A 99 -8.25 8.71 -5.62
C LEU A 99 -7.57 9.53 -6.72
N ASN A 100 -6.59 8.93 -7.42
CA ASN A 100 -5.91 9.59 -8.54
C ASN A 100 -6.88 9.99 -9.65
N ALA A 101 -7.84 9.11 -9.99
CA ALA A 101 -8.84 9.38 -11.02
C ALA A 101 -9.80 10.52 -10.65
N VAL A 102 -10.25 10.58 -9.39
CA VAL A 102 -11.13 11.65 -8.90
C VAL A 102 -10.42 13.01 -8.93
N LEU A 103 -9.16 13.06 -8.50
CA LEU A 103 -8.37 14.30 -8.49
C LEU A 103 -8.10 14.82 -9.91
N SER A 104 -7.74 13.92 -10.84
CA SER A 104 -7.52 14.28 -12.25
C SER A 104 -8.80 14.80 -12.93
N SER A 105 -9.97 14.25 -12.56
CA SER A 105 -11.26 14.69 -13.10
C SER A 105 -11.66 16.09 -12.61
N GLY A 106 -11.29 16.45 -11.37
CA GLY A 106 -11.56 17.79 -10.81
C GLY A 106 -10.78 18.90 -11.52
N ASP A 107 -9.50 18.66 -11.82
CA ASP A 107 -8.60 19.65 -12.45
C ASP A 107 -9.08 20.02 -13.88
N SER A 108 -9.57 19.03 -14.61
CA SER A 108 -10.07 19.14 -15.99
C SER A 108 -11.27 20.10 -16.14
N SER A 109 -12.06 20.30 -15.08
CA SER A 109 -13.28 21.13 -15.11
C SER A 109 -13.03 22.62 -14.92
N SER A 110 -11.82 23.01 -14.51
CA SER A 110 -11.45 24.41 -14.24
C SER A 110 -10.90 25.17 -15.46
N GLY A 111 -10.63 24.47 -16.57
CA GLY A 111 -9.99 25.02 -17.78
C GLY A 111 -10.92 25.36 -18.95
N SER A 112 -12.24 25.12 -18.86
CA SER A 112 -13.17 25.30 -19.99
C SER A 112 -14.06 26.56 -19.92
N SER A 113 -13.70 27.55 -19.11
CA SER A 113 -14.45 28.80 -18.95
C SER A 113 -13.67 30.04 -19.42
N VAL A 114 -13.11 30.00 -20.64
CA VAL A 114 -12.61 31.18 -21.37
C VAL A 114 -13.03 31.09 -22.83
#